data_AF-A0A800JLW2-F1
#
_entry.id   AF-A0A800JLW2-F1
#
_cell.length_a   1.000
_cell.length_b   1.000
_cell.length_c   1.000
_cell.angle_alpha   90.00
_cell.angle_beta   90.00
_cell.angle_gamma   90.00
#
_symmetry.space_group_name_H-M   'P 1'
#
loop_
_entity.id
_entity.type
_entity.pdbx_description
1 polymer ?
#
loop_
_entity_poly.entity_id
_entity_poly.type
_entity_poly.pdbx_seq_one_letter_code
_entity_poly.pdbx_strand_id
1 'polypeptide(L)'
;MQKSTHLIILGLFLVGGASAQSTGVTLGKVRATFSKADTNGDALLSRAEAAAAGIPSRDMQRMDADKSGSLSGEEFIVYYSQLLSRAGRTSAKDLEAEVKRINAARRAAQQKKDQERKDKARADKKAKDQARIDQARADKKASDQARIDQARADEKANDQARIDQARADEKANDQARIDQARADKKASDQARLDQARADEKANDQARIDQARADKKASDQARIDAARAKKKVKDETSKDEGKGTPEPVQAPEADSDRAAKLLRAAVASGRVTKDGAKDVFDLLTNTTLPTKVEELRRLHQVATARVSALAKSGSLSPTEARELYKALTRRMQQAGVKPTPPVQTPSAKPPVRREPGGNGPAPQVKPGDVQRARRKPNTPASKPPVGDGRKPADGSSRKKAPAKKPAVRPSEKGGRTGGGS
;
A
#
# COMPACT_ATOMS: atom_id res chain seq x y z
N MET A 1 -40.77 -81.07 16.35
CA MET A 1 -39.94 -82.30 16.37
C MET A 1 -38.46 -81.97 16.14
N GLN A 2 -37.81 -81.25 17.07
CA GLN A 2 -36.45 -80.72 16.86
C GLN A 2 -35.34 -81.43 17.67
N LYS A 3 -35.66 -82.55 18.34
CA LYS A 3 -34.71 -83.27 19.20
C LYS A 3 -33.85 -84.31 18.47
N SER A 4 -34.08 -84.56 17.19
CA SER A 4 -33.52 -85.75 16.52
C SER A 4 -32.32 -85.51 15.59
N THR A 5 -31.99 -84.26 15.23
CA THR A 5 -30.86 -83.99 14.31
C THR A 5 -29.50 -83.93 15.02
N HIS A 6 -29.48 -83.55 16.30
CA HIS A 6 -28.25 -83.55 17.12
C HIS A 6 -27.75 -84.96 17.48
N LEU A 7 -28.60 -85.99 17.36
CA LEU A 7 -28.23 -87.37 17.66
C LEU A 7 -27.38 -88.03 16.55
N ILE A 8 -27.45 -87.54 15.30
CA ILE A 8 -26.70 -88.14 14.17
C ILE A 8 -25.21 -87.79 14.26
N ILE A 9 -24.86 -86.57 14.67
CA ILE A 9 -23.47 -86.18 14.97
C ILE A 9 -22.94 -87.02 16.13
N LEU A 10 -23.76 -87.28 17.16
CA LEU A 10 -23.35 -88.14 18.26
C LEU A 10 -23.14 -89.59 17.81
N GLY A 11 -24.01 -90.11 16.94
CA GLY A 11 -24.02 -91.48 16.42
C GLY A 11 -22.87 -91.83 15.47
N LEU A 12 -22.45 -90.91 14.60
CA LEU A 12 -21.30 -91.11 13.71
C LEU A 12 -19.94 -91.10 14.47
N PHE A 13 -19.90 -90.57 15.70
CA PHE A 13 -18.72 -90.54 16.58
C PHE A 13 -18.71 -91.62 17.67
N LEU A 14 -19.58 -92.63 17.55
CA LEU A 14 -19.95 -93.55 18.64
C LEU A 14 -19.56 -95.03 18.45
N VAL A 15 -18.64 -95.40 17.56
CA VAL A 15 -18.14 -96.80 17.50
C VAL A 15 -16.72 -96.89 18.05
N GLY A 16 -16.62 -97.36 19.29
CA GLY A 16 -15.38 -97.69 19.99
C GLY A 16 -15.72 -98.19 21.39
N GLY A 17 -15.67 -99.51 21.56
CA GLY A 17 -16.23 -100.26 22.68
C GLY A 17 -15.72 -99.90 24.07
N ALA A 18 -16.52 -100.30 25.05
CA ALA A 18 -16.32 -100.08 26.46
C ALA A 18 -15.12 -100.86 27.03
N SER A 19 -14.26 -100.16 27.78
CA SER A 19 -13.60 -100.71 28.95
C SER A 19 -13.25 -99.58 29.93
N ALA A 20 -13.76 -99.73 31.16
CA ALA A 20 -13.43 -99.06 32.42
C ALA A 20 -12.39 -97.92 32.41
N GLN A 21 -12.90 -96.70 32.54
CA GLN A 21 -12.45 -95.54 33.35
C GLN A 21 -13.14 -94.32 32.73
N SER A 22 -13.77 -93.47 33.54
CA SER A 22 -14.50 -92.27 33.09
C SER A 22 -13.55 -91.20 32.54
N THR A 23 -12.85 -91.52 31.45
CA THR A 23 -11.96 -90.62 30.74
C THR A 23 -12.82 -89.82 29.77
N GLY A 24 -12.93 -88.50 30.01
CA GLY A 24 -13.66 -87.60 29.12
C GLY A 24 -13.11 -87.66 27.68
N VAL A 25 -13.83 -87.08 26.73
CA VAL A 25 -13.36 -87.06 25.34
C VAL A 25 -12.07 -86.26 25.22
N THR A 26 -11.02 -86.88 24.68
CA THR A 26 -9.68 -86.29 24.50
C THR A 26 -9.57 -85.43 23.24
N LEU A 27 -8.60 -84.52 23.23
CA LEU A 27 -8.30 -83.66 22.08
C LEU A 27 -7.93 -84.49 20.84
N GLY A 28 -7.20 -85.58 21.01
CA GLY A 28 -6.82 -86.49 19.92
C GLY A 28 -8.04 -87.08 19.22
N LYS A 29 -9.09 -87.45 19.97
CA LYS A 29 -10.35 -87.94 19.40
C LYS A 29 -11.07 -86.85 18.61
N VAL A 30 -11.11 -85.61 19.12
CA VAL A 30 -11.71 -84.47 18.40
C VAL A 30 -10.96 -84.16 17.09
N ARG A 31 -9.63 -84.24 17.07
CA ARG A 31 -8.84 -84.03 15.85
C ARG A 31 -9.02 -85.16 14.83
N ALA A 32 -9.10 -86.42 15.28
CA ALA A 32 -9.40 -87.54 14.40
C ALA A 32 -10.81 -87.42 13.80
N THR A 33 -11.76 -86.93 14.60
CA THR A 33 -13.11 -86.60 14.20
C THR A 33 -13.15 -85.51 13.13
N PHE A 34 -12.36 -84.45 13.29
CA PHE A 34 -12.18 -83.40 12.28
C PHE A 34 -11.61 -83.96 10.97
N SER A 35 -10.50 -84.70 11.04
CA SER A 35 -9.81 -85.27 9.87
C SER A 35 -10.65 -86.28 9.08
N LYS A 36 -11.65 -86.90 9.69
CA LYS A 36 -12.60 -87.78 8.97
C LYS A 36 -13.66 -87.01 8.20
N ALA A 37 -13.99 -85.80 8.67
CA ALA A 37 -14.97 -84.94 8.04
C ALA A 37 -14.33 -84.08 6.93
N ASP A 38 -13.06 -83.69 7.11
CA ASP A 38 -12.20 -83.06 6.10
C ASP A 38 -11.79 -84.11 5.04
N THR A 39 -12.52 -84.14 3.93
CA THR A 39 -12.37 -85.18 2.90
C THR A 39 -11.29 -84.82 1.89
N ASN A 40 -11.11 -83.52 1.65
CA ASN A 40 -10.11 -83.00 0.71
C ASN A 40 -8.73 -82.76 1.37
N GLY A 41 -8.65 -82.81 2.71
CA GLY A 41 -7.40 -82.67 3.48
C GLY A 41 -6.86 -81.25 3.54
N ASP A 42 -7.70 -80.24 3.32
CA ASP A 42 -7.28 -78.83 3.29
C ASP A 42 -7.24 -78.17 4.69
N ALA A 43 -7.50 -78.95 5.74
CA ALA A 43 -7.58 -78.50 7.12
C ALA A 43 -8.70 -77.48 7.42
N LEU A 44 -9.71 -77.41 6.55
CA LEU A 44 -10.92 -76.63 6.71
C LEU A 44 -12.16 -77.50 6.43
N LEU A 45 -13.16 -77.43 7.30
CA LEU A 45 -14.44 -78.06 7.01
C LEU A 45 -15.28 -77.11 6.17
N SER A 46 -15.36 -77.36 4.87
CA SER A 46 -16.25 -76.65 3.97
C SER A 46 -17.72 -76.88 4.34
N ARG A 47 -18.64 -76.07 3.79
CA ARG A 47 -20.09 -76.27 3.97
C ARG A 47 -20.57 -77.66 3.60
N ALA A 48 -20.03 -78.23 2.52
CA ALA A 48 -20.43 -79.53 2.02
C ALA A 48 -19.96 -80.64 2.96
N GLU A 49 -18.72 -80.58 3.41
CA GLU A 49 -18.13 -81.54 4.34
C GLU A 49 -18.75 -81.44 5.74
N ALA A 50 -18.98 -80.22 6.22
CA ALA A 50 -19.71 -79.99 7.47
C ALA A 50 -21.12 -80.57 7.40
N ALA A 51 -21.85 -80.37 6.29
CA ALA A 51 -23.17 -80.94 6.09
C ALA A 51 -23.14 -82.48 6.01
N ALA A 52 -22.15 -83.05 5.30
CA ALA A 52 -21.93 -84.50 5.22
C ALA A 52 -21.59 -85.11 6.60
N ALA A 53 -20.86 -84.36 7.44
CA ALA A 53 -20.57 -84.71 8.83
C ALA A 53 -21.74 -84.44 9.80
N GLY A 54 -22.89 -84.00 9.29
CA GLY A 54 -24.10 -83.74 10.06
C GLY A 54 -24.13 -82.42 10.83
N ILE A 55 -23.18 -81.50 10.59
CA ILE A 55 -23.12 -80.17 11.20
C ILE A 55 -24.13 -79.25 10.50
N PRO A 56 -25.15 -78.72 11.22
CA PRO A 56 -26.11 -77.81 10.62
C PRO A 56 -25.45 -76.51 10.16
N SER A 57 -25.87 -75.95 9.03
CA SER A 57 -25.31 -74.69 8.50
C SER A 57 -25.43 -73.51 9.48
N ARG A 58 -26.45 -73.52 10.35
CA ARG A 58 -26.62 -72.52 11.41
C ARG A 58 -25.52 -72.59 12.47
N ASP A 59 -25.07 -73.79 12.81
CA ASP A 59 -23.99 -73.99 13.78
C ASP A 59 -22.65 -73.63 13.13
N MET A 60 -22.48 -73.96 11.85
CA MET A 60 -21.32 -73.55 11.07
C MET A 60 -21.15 -72.02 11.04
N GLN A 61 -22.21 -71.25 10.71
CA GLN A 61 -22.18 -69.78 10.73
C GLN A 61 -21.91 -69.17 12.12
N ARG A 62 -22.26 -69.87 13.20
CA ARG A 62 -22.04 -69.40 14.57
C ARG A 62 -20.61 -69.62 15.04
N MET A 63 -19.99 -70.69 14.57
CA MET A 63 -18.66 -71.10 15.02
C MET A 63 -17.54 -70.62 14.11
N ASP A 64 -17.87 -70.26 12.87
CA ASP A 64 -17.06 -69.52 11.91
C ASP A 64 -16.83 -68.08 12.41
N ALA A 65 -15.82 -67.94 13.27
CA ALA A 65 -15.48 -66.70 13.96
C ALA A 65 -14.78 -65.71 13.03
N ASP A 66 -14.04 -66.21 12.04
CA ASP A 66 -13.36 -65.38 11.03
C ASP A 66 -14.22 -65.08 9.79
N LYS A 67 -15.39 -65.71 9.68
CA LYS A 67 -16.35 -65.58 8.57
C LYS A 67 -15.78 -66.05 7.24
N SER A 68 -14.86 -67.01 7.27
CA SER A 68 -14.27 -67.62 6.08
C SER A 68 -15.26 -68.47 5.29
N GLY A 69 -16.37 -68.89 5.91
CA GLY A 69 -17.36 -69.78 5.31
C GLY A 69 -17.07 -71.26 5.48
N SER A 70 -15.99 -71.60 6.18
CA SER A 70 -15.56 -72.95 6.56
C SER A 70 -15.23 -72.99 8.05
N LEU A 71 -15.17 -74.17 8.67
CA LEU A 71 -14.70 -74.31 10.05
C LEU A 71 -13.25 -74.78 10.07
N SER A 72 -12.36 -73.95 10.60
CA SER A 72 -11.00 -74.37 10.93
C SER A 72 -10.99 -75.43 12.03
N GLY A 73 -9.88 -76.17 12.15
CA GLY A 73 -9.71 -77.16 13.22
C GLY A 73 -9.87 -76.56 14.64
N GLU A 74 -9.46 -75.31 14.86
CA GLU A 74 -9.66 -74.62 16.14
C GLU A 74 -11.13 -74.28 16.41
N GLU A 75 -11.86 -73.82 15.39
CA GLU A 75 -13.31 -73.55 15.49
C GLU A 75 -14.09 -74.84 15.72
N PHE A 76 -13.68 -75.91 15.06
CA PHE A 76 -14.25 -77.23 15.26
C PHE A 76 -13.99 -77.77 16.67
N ILE A 77 -12.79 -77.58 17.24
CA ILE A 77 -12.49 -77.97 18.63
C ILE A 77 -13.42 -77.26 19.63
N VAL A 78 -13.63 -75.95 19.47
CA VAL A 78 -14.54 -75.18 20.33
C VAL A 78 -15.99 -75.62 20.13
N TYR A 79 -16.41 -75.87 18.88
CA TYR A 79 -17.74 -76.40 18.56
C TYR A 79 -17.99 -77.76 19.20
N TYR A 80 -17.03 -78.67 19.07
CA TYR A 80 -17.14 -80.02 19.59
C TYR A 80 -17.21 -80.01 21.13
N SER A 81 -16.41 -79.18 21.80
CA SER A 81 -16.50 -78.98 23.25
C SER A 81 -17.88 -78.47 23.69
N GLN A 82 -18.47 -77.50 22.96
CA GLN A 82 -19.83 -77.03 23.25
C GLN A 82 -20.88 -78.12 23.03
N LEU A 83 -20.71 -78.97 22.01
CA LEU A 83 -21.59 -80.10 21.75
C LEU A 83 -21.54 -81.14 22.88
N LEU A 84 -20.34 -81.45 23.39
CA LEU A 84 -20.17 -82.34 24.54
C LEU A 84 -20.88 -81.81 25.79
N SER A 85 -20.70 -80.52 26.09
CA SER A 85 -21.38 -79.86 27.21
C SER A 85 -22.91 -79.90 27.07
N ARG A 86 -23.44 -79.67 25.87
CA ARG A 86 -24.89 -79.75 25.58
C ARG A 86 -25.43 -81.18 25.69
N ALA A 87 -24.61 -82.18 25.41
CA ALA A 87 -24.94 -83.60 25.51
C ALA A 87 -24.69 -84.18 26.91
N GLY A 88 -24.23 -83.39 27.88
CA GLY A 88 -23.90 -83.84 29.24
C GLY A 88 -22.69 -84.77 29.32
N ARG A 89 -21.79 -84.74 28.32
CA ARG A 89 -20.55 -85.54 28.32
C ARG A 89 -19.39 -84.75 28.89
N THR A 90 -18.48 -85.44 29.57
CA THR A 90 -17.26 -84.84 30.12
C THR A 90 -16.16 -84.73 29.07
N SER A 91 -15.46 -83.59 29.08
CA SER A 91 -14.23 -83.34 28.33
C SER A 91 -13.02 -83.79 29.15
N ALA A 92 -11.97 -84.26 28.49
CA ALA A 92 -10.69 -84.50 29.14
C ALA A 92 -9.90 -83.18 29.30
N LYS A 93 -8.94 -83.17 30.25
CA LYS A 93 -8.17 -81.97 30.62
C LYS A 93 -7.39 -81.36 29.44
N ASP A 94 -6.93 -82.18 28.51
CA ASP A 94 -6.22 -81.77 27.30
C ASP A 94 -7.13 -80.97 26.35
N LEU A 95 -8.36 -81.42 26.14
CA LEU A 95 -9.37 -80.71 25.34
C LEU A 95 -9.77 -79.38 26.00
N GLU A 96 -9.96 -79.37 27.33
CA GLU A 96 -10.29 -78.16 28.08
C GLU A 96 -9.16 -77.12 28.03
N ALA A 97 -7.92 -77.57 28.19
CA ALA A 97 -6.74 -76.71 28.07
C ALA A 97 -6.64 -76.08 26.68
N GLU A 98 -6.90 -76.85 25.62
CA GLU A 98 -6.83 -76.36 24.25
C GLU A 98 -7.96 -75.36 23.93
N VAL A 99 -9.21 -75.65 24.34
CA VAL A 99 -10.32 -74.70 24.22
C VAL A 99 -10.03 -73.40 24.97
N LYS A 100 -9.41 -73.48 26.15
CA LYS A 100 -8.98 -72.30 26.91
C LYS A 100 -7.91 -71.51 26.17
N ARG A 101 -6.90 -72.18 25.59
CA ARG A 101 -5.84 -71.56 24.78
C ARG A 101 -6.43 -70.84 23.55
N ILE A 102 -7.30 -71.50 22.79
CA ILE A 102 -7.95 -70.93 21.60
C ILE A 102 -8.75 -69.68 21.96
N ASN A 103 -9.58 -69.75 23.01
CA ASN A 103 -10.38 -68.60 23.45
C ASN A 103 -9.50 -67.44 23.99
N ALA A 104 -8.40 -67.75 24.68
CA ALA A 104 -7.45 -66.73 25.13
C ALA A 104 -6.76 -66.05 23.93
N ALA A 105 -6.32 -66.82 22.93
CA ALA A 105 -5.71 -66.31 21.71
C ALA A 105 -6.68 -65.41 20.93
N ARG A 106 -7.95 -65.82 20.78
CA ARG A 106 -9.01 -65.00 20.16
C ARG A 106 -9.22 -63.68 20.89
N ARG A 107 -9.29 -63.70 22.23
CA ARG A 107 -9.44 -62.49 23.04
C ARG A 107 -8.24 -61.56 22.89
N ALA A 108 -7.01 -62.10 22.90
CA ALA A 108 -5.80 -61.32 22.72
C ALA A 108 -5.74 -60.68 21.32
N ALA A 109 -6.09 -61.42 20.27
CA ALA A 109 -6.17 -60.90 18.91
C ALA A 109 -7.22 -59.78 18.78
N GLN A 110 -8.39 -59.95 19.42
CA GLN A 110 -9.43 -58.93 19.43
C GLN A 110 -8.97 -57.66 20.19
N GLN A 111 -8.35 -57.82 21.35
CA GLN A 111 -7.78 -56.69 22.11
C GLN A 111 -6.72 -55.93 21.31
N LYS A 112 -5.86 -56.65 20.58
CA LYS A 112 -4.86 -56.03 19.70
C LYS A 112 -5.52 -55.21 18.59
N LYS A 113 -6.54 -55.76 17.91
CA LYS A 113 -7.31 -55.02 16.89
C LYS A 113 -8.01 -53.80 17.46
N ASP A 114 -8.59 -53.90 18.65
CA ASP A 114 -9.26 -52.78 19.31
C ASP A 114 -8.26 -51.70 19.76
N GLN A 115 -7.06 -52.09 20.17
CA GLN A 115 -5.98 -51.18 20.49
C GLN A 115 -5.48 -50.45 19.24
N GLU A 116 -5.23 -51.17 18.14
CA GLU A 116 -4.86 -50.59 16.85
C GLU A 116 -5.92 -49.59 16.34
N ARG A 117 -7.21 -49.91 16.49
CA ARG A 117 -8.31 -48.99 16.16
C ARG A 117 -8.29 -47.73 17.03
N LYS A 118 -8.06 -47.86 18.33
CA LYS A 118 -7.96 -46.70 19.25
C LYS A 118 -6.76 -45.82 18.91
N ASP A 119 -5.61 -46.43 18.61
CA ASP A 119 -4.39 -45.70 18.27
C ASP A 119 -4.54 -44.97 16.94
N LYS A 120 -5.15 -45.61 15.93
CA LYS A 120 -5.53 -44.94 14.68
C LYS A 120 -6.48 -43.77 14.91
N ALA A 121 -7.52 -43.96 15.71
CA ALA A 121 -8.48 -42.88 16.03
C ALA A 121 -7.80 -41.71 16.76
N ARG A 122 -6.85 -41.97 17.66
CA ARG A 122 -6.04 -40.95 18.33
C ARG A 122 -5.13 -40.21 17.35
N ALA A 123 -4.48 -40.92 16.44
CA ALA A 123 -3.64 -40.32 15.40
C ALA A 123 -4.45 -39.41 14.48
N ASP A 124 -5.61 -39.88 14.00
CA ASP A 124 -6.52 -39.10 13.15
C ASP A 124 -7.02 -37.85 13.86
N LYS A 125 -7.35 -37.95 15.16
CA LYS A 125 -7.74 -36.78 15.96
C LYS A 125 -6.60 -35.77 16.06
N LYS A 126 -5.38 -36.23 16.38
CA LYS A 126 -4.20 -35.36 16.46
C LYS A 126 -3.89 -34.67 15.12
N ALA A 127 -4.05 -35.37 14.01
CA ALA A 127 -3.86 -34.81 12.67
C ALA A 127 -4.89 -33.71 12.37
N LYS A 128 -6.17 -33.94 12.70
CA LYS A 128 -7.24 -32.94 12.54
C LYS A 128 -7.02 -31.70 13.42
N ASP A 129 -6.61 -31.89 14.66
CA ASP A 129 -6.32 -30.78 15.58
C ASP A 129 -5.13 -29.95 15.07
N GLN A 130 -4.09 -30.60 14.55
CA GLN A 130 -2.95 -29.91 13.93
C GLN A 130 -3.37 -29.10 12.70
N ALA A 131 -4.16 -29.68 11.80
CA ALA A 131 -4.66 -28.97 10.62
C ALA A 131 -5.48 -27.72 10.98
N ARG A 132 -6.30 -27.78 12.05
CA ARG A 132 -7.04 -26.62 12.56
C ARG A 132 -6.12 -25.51 13.08
N ILE A 133 -5.05 -25.87 13.79
CA ILE A 133 -4.06 -24.90 14.29
C ILE A 133 -3.34 -24.22 13.13
N ASP A 134 -2.95 -24.98 12.11
CA ASP A 134 -2.24 -24.44 10.95
C ASP A 134 -3.15 -23.53 10.12
N GLN A 135 -4.43 -23.88 9.96
CA GLN A 135 -5.42 -23.01 9.34
C GLN A 135 -5.62 -21.70 10.11
N ALA A 136 -5.79 -21.76 11.44
CA ALA A 136 -5.95 -20.56 12.26
C ALA A 136 -4.72 -19.62 12.19
N ARG A 137 -3.51 -20.18 12.06
CA ARG A 137 -2.28 -19.41 11.85
C ARG A 137 -2.25 -18.73 10.47
N ALA A 138 -2.69 -19.42 9.43
CA ALA A 138 -2.78 -18.86 8.08
C ALA A 138 -3.79 -17.71 8.03
N ASP A 139 -4.98 -17.90 8.61
CA ASP A 139 -6.03 -16.87 8.67
C ASP A 139 -5.56 -15.63 9.44
N LYS A 140 -4.86 -15.82 10.56
CA LYS A 140 -4.27 -14.71 11.31
C LYS A 140 -3.25 -13.92 10.46
N LYS A 141 -2.36 -14.62 9.74
CA LYS A 141 -1.38 -13.97 8.85
C LYS A 141 -2.06 -13.18 7.73
N ALA A 142 -3.10 -13.74 7.12
CA ALA A 142 -3.86 -13.06 6.08
C ALA A 142 -4.56 -11.80 6.62
N SER A 143 -5.17 -11.87 7.81
CA SER A 143 -5.79 -10.71 8.45
C SER A 143 -4.78 -9.63 8.84
N ASP A 144 -3.61 -10.01 9.36
CA ASP A 144 -2.54 -9.07 9.70
C ASP A 144 -2.03 -8.36 8.44
N GLN A 145 -1.86 -9.10 7.33
CA GLN A 145 -1.45 -8.53 6.04
C GLN A 145 -2.48 -7.55 5.47
N ALA A 146 -3.77 -7.91 5.50
CA ALA A 146 -4.84 -7.02 5.05
C ALA A 146 -4.88 -5.69 5.81
N ARG A 147 -4.63 -5.71 7.13
CA ARG A 147 -4.51 -4.49 7.95
C ARG A 147 -3.33 -3.62 7.54
N ILE A 148 -2.18 -4.22 7.24
CA ILE A 148 -0.99 -3.48 6.78
C ILE A 148 -1.26 -2.82 5.43
N ASP A 149 -1.89 -3.54 4.50
CA ASP A 149 -2.19 -3.02 3.18
C ASP A 149 -3.24 -1.90 3.23
N GLN A 150 -4.24 -2.03 4.11
CA GLN A 150 -5.18 -0.94 4.38
C GLN A 150 -4.50 0.30 4.95
N ALA A 151 -3.63 0.13 5.97
CA ALA A 151 -2.90 1.27 6.56
C ALA A 151 -2.03 2.01 5.54
N ARG A 152 -1.39 1.28 4.61
CA ARG A 152 -0.61 1.86 3.52
C ARG A 152 -1.49 2.61 2.50
N ALA A 153 -2.68 2.11 2.22
CA ALA A 153 -3.62 2.80 1.34
C ALA A 153 -4.11 4.11 1.96
N ASP A 154 -4.43 4.08 3.26
CA ASP A 154 -4.86 5.25 4.02
C ASP A 154 -3.75 6.31 4.13
N GLU A 155 -2.49 5.89 4.33
CA GLU A 155 -1.33 6.79 4.32
C GLU A 155 -1.18 7.50 2.97
N LYS A 156 -1.23 6.74 1.85
CA LYS A 156 -1.17 7.32 0.51
C LYS A 156 -2.32 8.28 0.22
N ALA A 157 -3.54 7.96 0.65
CA ALA A 157 -4.70 8.83 0.47
C ALA A 157 -4.54 10.15 1.24
N ASN A 158 -4.03 10.09 2.47
CA ASN A 158 -3.75 11.28 3.29
C ASN A 158 -2.65 12.15 2.69
N ASP A 159 -1.56 11.54 2.19
CA ASP A 159 -0.48 12.27 1.52
C ASP A 159 -1.00 12.98 0.26
N GLN A 160 -1.83 12.30 -0.53
CA GLN A 160 -2.44 12.90 -1.72
C GLN A 160 -3.35 14.07 -1.35
N ALA A 161 -4.20 13.93 -0.33
CA ALA A 161 -5.06 15.00 0.15
C ALA A 161 -4.25 16.23 0.62
N ARG A 162 -3.12 16.02 1.31
CA ARG A 162 -2.20 17.11 1.71
C ARG A 162 -1.58 17.83 0.51
N ILE A 163 -1.16 17.10 -0.51
CA ILE A 163 -0.61 17.68 -1.74
C ILE A 163 -1.67 18.52 -2.46
N ASP A 164 -2.89 18.01 -2.56
CA ASP A 164 -3.98 18.72 -3.25
C ASP A 164 -4.41 19.97 -2.49
N GLN A 165 -4.43 19.91 -1.15
CA GLN A 165 -4.66 21.10 -0.32
C GLN A 165 -3.55 22.14 -0.51
N ALA A 166 -2.28 21.75 -0.47
CA ALA A 166 -1.16 22.67 -0.68
C ALA A 166 -1.22 23.36 -2.06
N ARG A 167 -1.62 22.63 -3.11
CA ARG A 167 -1.82 23.20 -4.45
C ARG A 167 -3.00 24.18 -4.51
N ALA A 168 -4.09 23.90 -3.78
CA ALA A 168 -5.22 24.83 -3.70
C ALA A 168 -4.82 26.13 -3.00
N ASP A 169 -4.08 26.03 -1.90
CA ASP A 169 -3.58 27.17 -1.14
C ASP A 169 -2.59 28.02 -1.98
N GLU A 170 -1.71 27.38 -2.75
CA GLU A 170 -0.80 28.07 -3.68
C GLU A 170 -1.58 28.87 -4.74
N LYS A 171 -2.59 28.25 -5.38
CA LYS A 171 -3.45 28.94 -6.36
C LYS A 171 -4.21 30.12 -5.76
N ALA A 172 -4.72 29.96 -4.54
CA ALA A 172 -5.44 31.03 -3.84
C ALA A 172 -4.52 32.23 -3.53
N ASN A 173 -3.29 31.96 -3.09
CA ASN A 173 -2.28 33.00 -2.84
C ASN A 173 -1.85 33.71 -4.12
N ASP A 174 -1.64 32.98 -5.21
CA ASP A 174 -1.31 33.58 -6.51
C ASP A 174 -2.43 34.49 -7.01
N GLN A 175 -3.69 34.06 -6.88
CA GLN A 175 -4.85 34.86 -7.25
C GLN A 175 -4.92 36.15 -6.40
N ALA A 176 -4.74 36.05 -5.08
CA ALA A 176 -4.71 37.21 -4.19
C ALA A 176 -3.62 38.22 -4.59
N ARG A 177 -2.42 37.74 -4.96
CA ARG A 177 -1.33 38.60 -5.45
C ARG A 177 -1.67 39.30 -6.76
N ILE A 178 -2.31 38.61 -7.70
CA ILE A 178 -2.76 39.20 -8.97
C ILE A 178 -3.79 40.31 -8.71
N ASP A 179 -4.76 40.05 -7.84
CA ASP A 179 -5.81 41.03 -7.55
C ASP A 179 -5.26 42.25 -6.82
N GLN A 180 -4.30 42.06 -5.91
CA GLN A 180 -3.60 43.18 -5.27
C GLN A 180 -2.79 44.01 -6.28
N ALA A 181 -2.04 43.37 -7.19
CA ALA A 181 -1.31 44.08 -8.23
C ALA A 181 -2.23 44.89 -9.18
N ARG A 182 -3.44 44.38 -9.46
CA ARG A 182 -4.46 45.10 -10.22
C ARG A 182 -5.00 46.32 -9.47
N ALA A 183 -5.26 46.19 -8.18
CA ALA A 183 -5.71 47.29 -7.33
C ALA A 183 -4.65 48.40 -7.27
N ASP A 184 -3.38 48.04 -7.04
CA ASP A 184 -2.26 48.98 -6.98
C ASP A 184 -2.09 49.72 -8.32
N LYS A 185 -2.19 49.00 -9.45
CA LYS A 185 -2.15 49.63 -10.78
C LYS A 185 -3.29 50.64 -10.97
N LYS A 186 -4.52 50.27 -10.59
CA LYS A 186 -5.69 51.18 -10.69
C LYS A 186 -5.50 52.42 -9.81
N ALA A 187 -4.95 52.28 -8.62
CA ALA A 187 -4.66 53.40 -7.73
C ALA A 187 -3.58 54.32 -8.33
N SER A 188 -2.51 53.76 -8.91
CA SER A 188 -1.46 54.54 -9.57
C SER A 188 -1.96 55.28 -10.81
N ASP A 189 -2.77 54.62 -11.65
CA ASP A 189 -3.39 55.23 -12.84
C ASP A 189 -4.32 56.39 -12.44
N GLN A 190 -5.07 56.23 -11.34
CA GLN A 190 -5.94 57.29 -10.79
C GLN A 190 -5.12 58.49 -10.29
N ALA A 191 -4.06 58.25 -9.52
CA ALA A 191 -3.19 59.32 -9.02
C ALA A 191 -2.55 60.13 -10.17
N ARG A 192 -2.16 59.46 -11.28
CA ARG A 192 -1.66 60.14 -12.48
C ARG A 192 -2.71 61.03 -13.15
N LEU A 193 -3.94 60.55 -13.27
CA LEU A 193 -5.05 61.35 -13.83
C LEU A 193 -5.35 62.57 -12.97
N ASP A 194 -5.35 62.43 -11.66
CA ASP A 194 -5.61 63.54 -10.74
C ASP A 194 -4.48 64.57 -10.78
N GLN A 195 -3.22 64.14 -10.90
CA GLN A 195 -2.08 65.02 -11.13
C GLN A 195 -2.19 65.77 -12.47
N ALA A 196 -2.50 65.07 -13.56
CA ALA A 196 -2.66 65.70 -14.88
C ALA A 196 -3.76 66.77 -14.88
N ARG A 197 -4.88 66.53 -14.18
CA ARG A 197 -5.95 67.53 -13.99
C ARG A 197 -5.50 68.74 -13.17
N ALA A 198 -4.67 68.55 -12.16
CA ALA A 198 -4.12 69.65 -11.38
C ALA A 198 -3.16 70.51 -12.22
N ASP A 199 -2.30 69.88 -13.01
CA ASP A 199 -1.37 70.56 -13.93
C ASP A 199 -2.11 71.34 -15.02
N GLU A 200 -3.21 70.79 -15.57
CA GLU A 200 -4.08 71.48 -16.53
C GLU A 200 -4.69 72.75 -15.91
N LYS A 201 -5.26 72.65 -14.71
CA LYS A 201 -5.80 73.82 -13.98
C LYS A 201 -4.73 74.88 -13.70
N ALA A 202 -3.52 74.46 -13.34
CA ALA A 202 -2.41 75.37 -13.08
C ALA A 202 -1.98 76.11 -14.36
N ASN A 203 -1.90 75.40 -15.49
CA ASN A 203 -1.58 75.99 -16.79
C ASN A 203 -2.66 76.96 -17.27
N ASP A 204 -3.94 76.63 -17.10
CA ASP A 204 -5.05 77.53 -17.43
C ASP A 204 -5.00 78.82 -16.60
N GLN A 205 -4.70 78.70 -15.31
CA GLN A 205 -4.53 79.85 -14.43
C GLN A 205 -3.34 80.72 -14.87
N ALA A 206 -2.20 80.11 -15.20
CA ALA A 206 -1.04 80.83 -15.71
C ALA A 206 -1.34 81.56 -17.03
N ARG A 207 -2.11 80.96 -17.94
CA ARG A 207 -2.57 81.62 -19.18
C ARG A 207 -3.47 82.82 -18.91
N ILE A 208 -4.40 82.71 -17.95
CA ILE A 208 -5.28 83.83 -17.55
C ILE A 208 -4.43 84.98 -16.98
N ASP A 209 -3.47 84.67 -16.11
CA ASP A 209 -2.63 85.68 -15.48
C ASP A 209 -1.68 86.33 -16.50
N GLN A 210 -1.15 85.56 -17.46
CA GLN A 210 -0.39 86.12 -18.59
C GLN A 210 -1.26 87.03 -19.47
N ALA A 211 -2.48 86.62 -19.84
CA ALA A 211 -3.39 87.46 -20.61
C ALA A 211 -3.74 88.77 -19.88
N ARG A 212 -3.86 88.74 -18.55
CA ARG A 212 -4.04 89.95 -17.71
C ARG A 212 -2.79 90.84 -17.73
N ALA A 213 -1.61 90.25 -17.63
CA ALA A 213 -0.34 90.98 -17.70
C ALA A 213 -0.14 91.63 -19.08
N ASP A 214 -0.40 90.91 -20.18
CA ASP A 214 -0.33 91.41 -21.54
C ASP A 214 -1.33 92.55 -21.77
N LYS A 215 -2.55 92.44 -21.22
CA LYS A 215 -3.53 93.53 -21.25
C LYS A 215 -3.01 94.77 -20.53
N LYS A 216 -2.47 94.61 -19.31
CA LYS A 216 -1.85 95.72 -18.55
C LYS A 216 -0.68 96.34 -19.32
N ALA A 217 0.18 95.52 -19.93
CA ALA A 217 1.31 95.98 -20.73
C ALA A 217 0.84 96.73 -21.99
N SER A 218 -0.22 96.26 -22.65
CA SER A 218 -0.83 96.95 -23.80
C SER A 218 -1.47 98.28 -23.41
N ASP A 219 -2.19 98.33 -22.28
CA ASP A 219 -2.77 99.56 -21.74
C ASP A 219 -1.66 100.56 -21.35
N GLN A 220 -0.58 100.07 -20.73
CA GLN A 220 0.60 100.87 -20.40
C GLN A 220 1.32 101.38 -21.66
N ALA A 221 1.52 100.53 -22.67
CA ALA A 221 2.10 100.94 -23.95
C ALA A 221 1.22 101.96 -24.69
N ARG A 222 -0.11 101.91 -24.55
CA ARG A 222 -1.01 102.96 -25.07
C ARG A 222 -0.84 104.28 -24.32
N ILE A 223 -0.68 104.25 -22.99
CA ILE A 223 -0.39 105.44 -22.16
C ILE A 223 0.98 106.02 -22.51
N ASP A 224 1.99 105.16 -22.67
CA ASP A 224 3.36 105.55 -23.01
C ASP A 224 3.45 106.03 -24.46
N ALA A 225 2.72 105.44 -25.41
CA ALA A 225 2.58 105.96 -26.77
C ALA A 225 1.83 107.30 -26.81
N ALA A 226 0.83 107.51 -25.94
CA ALA A 226 0.18 108.81 -25.78
C ALA A 226 1.12 109.86 -25.17
N ARG A 227 2.02 109.45 -24.25
CA ARG A 227 3.10 110.29 -23.71
C ARG A 227 4.21 110.56 -24.72
N ALA A 228 4.58 109.57 -25.54
CA ALA A 228 5.60 109.69 -26.59
C ALA A 228 5.09 110.55 -27.76
N LYS A 229 3.80 110.49 -28.12
CA LYS A 229 3.16 111.44 -29.06
C LYS A 229 3.17 112.90 -28.55
N LYS A 230 3.39 113.13 -27.25
CA LYS A 230 3.53 114.46 -26.64
C LYS A 230 4.98 114.92 -26.50
N LYS A 231 5.97 114.04 -26.75
CA LYS A 231 7.37 114.30 -26.42
C LYS A 231 8.27 113.87 -27.58
N VAL A 232 8.17 114.62 -28.71
CA VAL A 232 9.27 114.91 -29.67
C VAL A 232 9.78 113.63 -30.39
N LYS A 233 9.68 113.50 -31.72
CA LYS A 233 10.63 114.07 -32.70
C LYS A 233 12.10 113.72 -32.32
N ASP A 234 12.89 113.34 -33.32
CA ASP A 234 14.29 112.88 -33.24
C ASP A 234 14.50 111.43 -32.73
N GLU A 235 14.82 110.50 -33.64
CA GLU A 235 16.19 110.07 -34.01
C GLU A 235 16.76 109.12 -32.92
N THR A 236 17.33 107.94 -33.15
CA THR A 236 18.01 107.36 -34.31
C THR A 236 18.21 105.85 -34.08
N SER A 237 18.35 105.11 -35.18
CA SER A 237 18.86 103.74 -35.36
C SER A 237 20.16 103.46 -34.57
N LYS A 238 20.47 102.25 -34.06
CA LYS A 238 20.90 100.96 -34.67
C LYS A 238 21.37 100.12 -33.43
N ASP A 239 21.37 98.80 -33.30
CA ASP A 239 21.89 97.73 -34.16
C ASP A 239 21.73 96.36 -33.44
N GLU A 240 21.70 95.28 -34.22
CA GLU A 240 21.93 93.84 -33.91
C GLU A 240 21.10 93.12 -32.82
N GLY A 241 20.70 91.85 -32.93
CA GLY A 241 20.89 90.81 -33.93
C GLY A 241 19.87 89.68 -33.69
N LYS A 242 19.63 88.92 -34.75
CA LYS A 242 18.43 88.13 -35.06
C LYS A 242 18.69 86.62 -34.94
N GLY A 243 17.67 85.85 -34.52
CA GLY A 243 17.53 84.40 -34.78
C GLY A 243 17.44 83.56 -33.50
N THR A 244 16.26 83.31 -32.91
CA THR A 244 15.30 82.22 -33.20
C THR A 244 15.87 80.81 -33.44
N PRO A 245 15.14 79.75 -32.98
CA PRO A 245 15.68 78.46 -32.56
C PRO A 245 15.50 77.33 -33.58
N GLU A 246 15.99 76.14 -33.20
CA GLU A 246 15.81 74.80 -33.82
C GLU A 246 16.67 74.46 -35.06
N PRO A 247 17.13 73.20 -35.24
CA PRO A 247 16.31 71.99 -35.15
C PRO A 247 16.90 70.75 -34.43
N VAL A 248 15.98 70.01 -33.80
CA VAL A 248 15.90 68.55 -33.71
C VAL A 248 16.85 67.77 -34.65
N GLN A 249 17.68 66.92 -34.05
CA GLN A 249 18.13 65.68 -34.70
C GLN A 249 17.42 64.49 -34.06
N ALA A 250 16.86 63.67 -34.96
CA ALA A 250 16.04 62.50 -34.73
C ALA A 250 16.77 61.37 -33.96
N PRO A 251 16.03 60.45 -33.31
CA PRO A 251 16.61 59.31 -32.63
C PRO A 251 17.18 58.31 -33.64
N GLU A 252 18.49 58.10 -33.61
CA GLU A 252 19.11 56.90 -34.19
C GLU A 252 18.45 55.65 -33.58
N ALA A 253 18.14 54.64 -34.40
CA ALA A 253 17.49 53.42 -33.96
C ALA A 253 18.31 52.74 -32.84
N ASP A 254 17.70 52.53 -31.67
CA ASP A 254 18.33 51.92 -30.48
C ASP A 254 19.10 50.61 -30.78
N SER A 255 18.70 49.90 -31.85
CA SER A 255 19.35 48.68 -32.35
C SER A 255 20.77 48.91 -32.88
N ASP A 256 21.04 50.03 -33.53
CA ASP A 256 22.36 50.33 -34.12
C ASP A 256 23.38 50.69 -33.03
N ARG A 257 22.94 51.42 -32.00
CA ARG A 257 23.75 51.71 -30.81
C ARG A 257 24.09 50.43 -30.04
N ALA A 258 23.11 49.54 -29.86
CA ALA A 258 23.30 48.25 -29.19
C ALA A 258 24.27 47.33 -29.98
N ALA A 259 24.15 47.29 -31.31
CA ALA A 259 25.07 46.54 -32.17
C ALA A 259 26.50 47.10 -32.13
N LYS A 260 26.66 48.42 -32.05
CA LYS A 260 27.98 49.07 -31.92
C LYS A 260 28.66 48.73 -30.59
N LEU A 261 27.91 48.72 -29.49
CA LEU A 261 28.42 48.30 -28.17
C LEU A 261 28.91 46.85 -28.18
N LEU A 262 28.16 45.95 -28.81
CA LEU A 262 28.54 44.54 -28.91
C LEU A 262 29.78 44.34 -29.80
N ARG A 263 29.89 45.07 -30.92
CA ARG A 263 31.11 45.06 -31.75
C ARG A 263 32.33 45.56 -30.98
N ALA A 264 32.18 46.62 -30.17
CA ALA A 264 33.27 47.14 -29.33
C ALA A 264 33.69 46.13 -28.25
N ALA A 265 32.74 45.41 -27.64
CA ALA A 265 33.03 44.37 -26.66
C ALA A 265 33.81 43.19 -27.28
N VAL A 266 33.46 42.75 -28.49
CA VAL A 266 34.18 41.71 -29.23
C VAL A 266 35.58 42.17 -29.66
N ALA A 267 35.71 43.42 -30.15
CA ALA A 267 37.00 43.99 -30.53
C ALA A 267 37.96 44.11 -29.34
N SER A 268 37.43 44.36 -28.13
CA SER A 268 38.21 44.40 -26.88
C SER A 268 38.55 43.02 -26.30
N GLY A 269 38.13 41.92 -26.95
CA GLY A 269 38.38 40.55 -26.47
C GLY A 269 37.54 40.11 -25.27
N ARG A 270 36.65 40.98 -24.76
CA ARG A 270 35.77 40.69 -23.62
C ARG A 270 34.68 39.65 -23.94
N VAL A 271 34.32 39.53 -25.22
CA VAL A 271 33.30 38.61 -25.74
C VAL A 271 33.86 37.90 -26.98
N THR A 272 33.70 36.59 -27.08
CA THR A 272 34.12 35.83 -28.26
C THR A 272 33.19 36.12 -29.45
N LYS A 273 33.69 36.06 -30.69
CA LYS A 273 32.89 36.28 -31.91
C LYS A 273 31.67 35.35 -31.96
N ASP A 274 31.85 34.08 -31.60
CA ASP A 274 30.76 33.10 -31.51
C ASP A 274 29.81 33.39 -30.34
N GLY A 275 30.32 34.02 -29.27
CA GLY A 275 29.58 34.50 -28.11
C GLY A 275 28.56 35.59 -28.43
N ALA A 276 28.83 36.41 -29.43
CA ALA A 276 28.03 37.58 -29.81
C ALA A 276 27.14 37.36 -31.03
N LYS A 277 27.35 36.28 -31.80
CA LYS A 277 26.72 36.05 -33.09
C LYS A 277 25.18 36.04 -33.03
N ASP A 278 24.59 35.28 -32.11
CA ASP A 278 23.13 35.16 -32.02
C ASP A 278 22.44 36.49 -31.64
N VAL A 279 23.10 37.30 -30.82
CA VAL A 279 22.61 38.64 -30.42
C VAL A 279 22.76 39.63 -31.58
N PHE A 280 23.84 39.52 -32.34
CA PHE A 280 24.09 40.35 -33.51
C PHE A 280 23.14 40.04 -34.67
N ASP A 281 22.90 38.76 -34.95
CA ASP A 281 21.99 38.29 -36.00
C ASP A 281 20.56 38.76 -35.71
N LEU A 282 20.13 38.76 -34.44
CA LEU A 282 18.80 39.25 -34.08
C LEU A 282 18.66 40.79 -34.12
N LEU A 283 19.73 41.52 -33.80
CA LEU A 283 19.73 42.99 -33.78
C LEU A 283 19.91 43.63 -35.16
N THR A 284 20.66 43.00 -36.07
CA THR A 284 21.12 43.65 -37.31
C THR A 284 20.63 43.00 -38.59
N ASN A 285 20.14 41.75 -38.56
CA ASN A 285 19.71 41.07 -39.77
C ASN A 285 18.34 41.61 -40.25
N THR A 286 18.31 42.07 -41.50
CA THR A 286 17.12 42.67 -42.15
C THR A 286 16.13 41.62 -42.66
N THR A 287 16.57 40.38 -42.86
CA THR A 287 15.72 39.24 -43.17
C THR A 287 15.45 38.43 -41.91
N LEU A 288 14.53 38.93 -41.08
CA LEU A 288 14.01 38.17 -39.94
C LEU A 288 13.17 36.98 -40.45
N PRO A 289 13.24 35.81 -39.80
CA PRO A 289 12.40 34.67 -40.16
C PRO A 289 10.92 35.03 -40.02
N THR A 290 10.12 34.79 -41.05
CA THR A 290 8.67 35.13 -41.11
C THR A 290 7.82 34.27 -40.17
N LYS A 291 8.41 33.22 -39.58
CA LYS A 291 7.76 32.34 -38.60
C LYS A 291 7.96 32.87 -37.18
N VAL A 292 6.87 33.24 -36.53
CA VAL A 292 6.82 33.83 -35.18
C VAL A 292 7.53 32.96 -34.12
N GLU A 293 7.43 31.65 -34.22
CA GLU A 293 8.01 30.67 -33.28
C GLU A 293 9.53 30.61 -33.36
N GLU A 294 10.09 30.81 -34.55
CA GLU A 294 11.54 30.85 -34.79
C GLU A 294 12.13 32.14 -34.24
N LEU A 295 11.42 33.26 -34.42
CA LEU A 295 11.78 34.55 -33.82
C LEU A 295 11.76 34.52 -32.29
N ARG A 296 10.76 33.84 -31.68
CA ARG A 296 10.73 33.65 -30.21
C ARG A 296 11.89 32.80 -29.70
N ARG A 297 12.27 31.74 -30.42
CA ARG A 297 13.44 30.91 -30.07
C ARG A 297 14.72 31.72 -30.13
N LEU A 298 14.94 32.48 -31.22
CA LEU A 298 16.10 33.35 -31.35
C LEU A 298 16.16 34.41 -30.23
N HIS A 299 15.03 35.00 -29.86
CA HIS A 299 14.96 35.95 -28.75
C HIS A 299 15.32 35.31 -27.40
N GLN A 300 14.83 34.10 -27.12
CA GLN A 300 15.18 33.39 -25.89
C GLN A 300 16.67 33.08 -25.82
N VAL A 301 17.27 32.63 -26.93
CA VAL A 301 18.71 32.34 -27.02
C VAL A 301 19.52 33.61 -26.83
N ALA A 302 19.17 34.71 -27.52
CA ALA A 302 19.85 35.99 -27.40
C ALA A 302 19.77 36.56 -25.97
N THR A 303 18.58 36.55 -25.36
CA THR A 303 18.36 37.00 -23.97
C THR A 303 19.15 36.15 -22.97
N ALA A 304 19.16 34.82 -23.13
CA ALA A 304 19.95 33.93 -22.28
C ALA A 304 21.45 34.23 -22.40
N ARG A 305 21.93 34.54 -23.61
CA ARG A 305 23.34 34.82 -23.87
C ARG A 305 23.78 36.17 -23.32
N VAL A 306 22.96 37.22 -23.43
CA VAL A 306 23.18 38.51 -22.75
C VAL A 306 23.22 38.30 -21.22
N SER A 307 22.37 37.43 -20.67
CA SER A 307 22.39 37.11 -19.25
C SER A 307 23.68 36.40 -18.82
N ALA A 308 24.19 35.48 -19.65
CA ALA A 308 25.42 34.76 -19.37
C ALA A 308 26.63 35.68 -19.43
N LEU A 309 26.70 36.57 -20.44
CA LEU A 309 27.77 37.55 -20.59
C LEU A 309 27.77 38.62 -19.49
N ALA A 310 26.59 38.99 -18.97
CA ALA A 310 26.49 39.86 -17.80
C ALA A 310 26.95 39.15 -16.52
N LYS A 311 26.62 37.86 -16.36
CA LYS A 311 27.05 37.04 -15.21
C LYS A 311 28.55 36.75 -15.22
N SER A 312 29.17 36.62 -16.41
CA SER A 312 30.61 36.41 -16.56
C SER A 312 31.43 37.70 -16.39
N GLY A 313 30.77 38.86 -16.21
CA GLY A 313 31.44 40.16 -16.12
C GLY A 313 31.98 40.68 -17.47
N SER A 314 31.70 39.98 -18.57
CA SER A 314 32.12 40.34 -19.93
C SER A 314 31.37 41.57 -20.48
N LEU A 315 30.15 41.81 -20.00
CA LEU A 315 29.33 43.00 -20.27
C LEU A 315 28.98 43.70 -18.96
N SER A 316 29.05 45.03 -18.94
CA SER A 316 28.62 45.81 -17.79
C SER A 316 27.09 45.74 -17.60
N PRO A 317 26.57 45.93 -16.36
CA PRO A 317 25.13 45.90 -16.11
C PRO A 317 24.33 46.93 -16.92
N THR A 318 24.95 48.06 -17.27
CA THR A 318 24.36 49.11 -18.12
C THR A 318 24.32 48.67 -19.59
N GLU A 319 25.42 48.12 -20.13
CA GLU A 319 25.45 47.56 -21.49
C GLU A 319 24.45 46.40 -21.65
N ALA A 320 24.33 45.52 -20.65
CA ALA A 320 23.35 44.43 -20.65
C ALA A 320 21.90 44.95 -20.66
N ARG A 321 21.59 46.00 -19.88
CA ARG A 321 20.26 46.64 -19.87
C ARG A 321 19.91 47.25 -21.22
N GLU A 322 20.87 47.92 -21.87
CA GLU A 322 20.65 48.50 -23.20
C GLU A 322 20.44 47.42 -24.26
N LEU A 323 21.19 46.31 -24.21
CA LEU A 323 20.96 45.15 -25.08
C LEU A 323 19.57 44.52 -24.87
N TYR A 324 19.12 44.37 -23.61
CA TYR A 324 17.77 43.87 -23.34
C TYR A 324 16.66 44.78 -23.88
N LYS A 325 16.82 46.10 -23.73
CA LYS A 325 15.86 47.07 -24.29
C LYS A 325 15.79 46.97 -25.81
N ALA A 326 16.94 46.91 -26.48
CA ALA A 326 17.01 46.79 -27.94
C ALA A 326 16.38 45.48 -28.44
N LEU A 327 16.68 44.34 -27.79
CA LEU A 327 16.10 43.04 -28.11
C LEU A 327 14.57 43.02 -27.92
N THR A 328 14.08 43.65 -26.85
CA THR A 328 12.65 43.71 -26.55
C THR A 328 11.90 44.61 -27.55
N ARG A 329 12.48 45.75 -27.93
CA ARG A 329 11.91 46.64 -28.96
C ARG A 329 11.88 45.96 -30.32
N ARG A 330 12.91 45.17 -30.67
CA ARG A 330 12.94 44.41 -31.93
C ARG A 330 11.82 43.37 -32.01
N MET A 331 11.50 42.70 -30.90
CA MET A 331 10.35 41.79 -30.81
C MET A 331 9.01 42.50 -30.97
N GLN A 332 8.87 43.70 -30.38
CA GLN A 332 7.66 44.52 -30.51
C GLN A 332 7.47 45.05 -31.94
N GLN A 333 8.54 45.46 -32.62
CA GLN A 333 8.50 45.87 -34.03
C GLN A 333 8.09 44.71 -34.97
N ALA A 334 8.43 43.47 -34.62
CA ALA A 334 8.00 42.28 -35.34
C ALA A 334 6.58 41.80 -34.96
N GLY A 335 5.85 42.53 -34.10
CA GLY A 335 4.48 42.19 -33.69
C GLY A 335 4.37 41.00 -32.73
N VAL A 336 5.47 40.55 -32.12
CA VAL A 336 5.52 39.37 -31.24
C VAL A 336 5.70 39.79 -29.78
N LYS A 337 4.79 39.36 -28.90
CA LYS A 337 4.89 39.65 -27.46
C LYS A 337 6.17 39.03 -26.86
N PRO A 338 7.04 39.80 -26.18
CA PRO A 338 8.27 39.30 -25.59
C PRO A 338 7.96 38.34 -24.43
N THR A 339 8.61 37.16 -24.42
CA THR A 339 8.51 36.19 -23.33
C THR A 339 9.55 36.47 -22.25
N PRO A 340 9.19 36.58 -20.96
CA PRO A 340 10.14 36.78 -19.87
C PRO A 340 11.04 35.54 -19.68
N PRO A 341 12.27 35.71 -19.14
CA PRO A 341 13.24 34.63 -19.04
C PRO A 341 12.77 33.51 -18.09
N VAL A 342 12.84 32.27 -18.58
CA VAL A 342 12.62 31.04 -17.80
C VAL A 342 13.78 30.90 -16.82
N GLN A 343 13.48 30.93 -15.52
CA GLN A 343 14.42 30.56 -14.47
C GLN A 343 14.59 29.03 -14.49
N THR A 344 15.79 28.56 -14.83
CA THR A 344 16.18 27.16 -14.56
C THR A 344 16.27 26.93 -13.05
N PRO A 345 15.82 25.77 -12.51
CA PRO A 345 15.74 25.54 -11.07
C PRO A 345 17.14 25.56 -10.43
N SER A 346 17.29 26.48 -9.47
CA SER A 346 18.52 26.65 -8.69
C SER A 346 18.68 25.49 -7.71
N ALA A 347 19.83 24.83 -7.76
CA ALA A 347 20.27 23.85 -6.78
C ALA A 347 20.29 24.47 -5.36
N LYS A 348 19.88 23.67 -4.36
CA LYS A 348 19.94 23.98 -2.92
C LYS A 348 21.32 24.56 -2.53
N PRO A 349 21.38 25.65 -1.75
CA PRO A 349 22.64 26.15 -1.22
C PRO A 349 23.22 25.19 -0.16
N PRO A 350 24.55 25.03 -0.10
CA PRO A 350 25.19 24.15 0.88
C PRO A 350 25.11 24.72 2.30
N VAL A 351 24.86 23.83 3.25
CA VAL A 351 24.88 24.10 4.69
C VAL A 351 26.30 24.45 5.13
N ARG A 352 26.40 25.59 5.82
CA ARG A 352 27.58 26.14 6.51
C ARG A 352 28.20 25.08 7.44
N ARG A 353 29.45 24.66 7.18
CA ARG A 353 30.28 23.90 8.13
C ARG A 353 31.21 24.87 8.88
N GLU A 354 31.16 24.79 10.20
CA GLU A 354 32.17 25.35 11.12
C GLU A 354 33.52 24.64 10.92
N PRO A 355 34.66 25.29 11.19
CA PRO A 355 35.99 24.70 10.99
C PRO A 355 36.47 23.97 12.25
N GLY A 356 37.02 22.77 12.09
CA GLY A 356 37.75 22.12 13.18
C GLY A 356 38.18 20.68 12.88
N GLY A 357 39.48 20.47 12.70
CA GLY A 357 40.17 19.30 13.24
C GLY A 357 40.37 18.07 12.35
N ASN A 358 41.45 18.10 11.56
CA ASN A 358 42.46 17.05 11.36
C ASN A 358 42.09 15.55 11.34
N GLY A 359 42.46 14.91 10.22
CA GLY A 359 43.28 13.69 10.26
C GLY A 359 42.61 12.38 9.82
N PRO A 360 43.36 11.44 9.19
CA PRO A 360 42.88 10.76 7.98
C PRO A 360 42.33 9.33 8.19
N ALA A 361 41.56 8.89 7.19
CA ALA A 361 41.18 7.50 6.93
C ALA A 361 42.42 6.60 6.69
N PRO A 362 42.28 5.25 6.74
CA PRO A 362 41.88 4.57 5.50
C PRO A 362 41.07 3.26 5.64
N GLN A 363 40.25 3.03 4.61
CA GLN A 363 40.07 1.79 3.85
C GLN A 363 39.47 0.55 4.53
N VAL A 364 38.28 0.22 4.03
CA VAL A 364 37.63 -1.10 4.08
C VAL A 364 38.34 -2.04 3.09
N LYS A 365 38.67 -3.27 3.53
CA LYS A 365 38.93 -4.43 2.65
C LYS A 365 37.87 -5.52 2.91
N PRO A 366 37.48 -6.29 1.89
CA PRO A 366 36.44 -7.31 1.99
C PRO A 366 37.01 -8.71 2.30
N GLY A 367 36.19 -9.53 2.98
CA GLY A 367 36.21 -11.01 2.94
C GLY A 367 37.30 -11.72 3.74
N ASP A 368 36.91 -12.52 4.75
CA ASP A 368 37.14 -13.97 4.72
C ASP A 368 36.58 -14.71 5.96
N VAL A 369 36.27 -15.98 5.71
CA VAL A 369 35.61 -17.00 6.50
C VAL A 369 36.44 -17.44 7.71
N GLN A 370 35.83 -17.63 8.90
CA GLN A 370 36.01 -18.84 9.74
C GLN A 370 35.18 -18.87 11.04
N ARG A 371 34.16 -19.74 11.03
CA ARG A 371 33.98 -20.90 11.93
C ARG A 371 34.55 -20.81 13.37
N ALA A 372 33.68 -20.64 14.36
CA ALA A 372 33.88 -21.25 15.68
C ALA A 372 32.56 -21.54 16.40
N ARG A 373 32.48 -22.78 16.88
CA ARG A 373 31.38 -23.41 17.62
C ARG A 373 31.20 -22.76 18.99
N ARG A 374 29.95 -22.64 19.48
CA ARG A 374 29.49 -23.21 20.77
C ARG A 374 27.98 -23.00 20.97
N LYS A 375 27.39 -24.00 21.61
CA LYS A 375 25.96 -24.30 21.82
C LYS A 375 25.35 -23.47 22.98
N PRO A 376 24.01 -23.51 23.18
CA PRO A 376 23.21 -22.43 23.74
C PRO A 376 23.03 -22.47 25.26
N ASN A 377 22.72 -21.29 25.82
CA ASN A 377 22.38 -21.07 27.23
C ASN A 377 21.00 -21.67 27.59
N THR A 378 20.98 -22.40 28.71
CA THR A 378 19.79 -22.84 29.47
C THR A 378 19.47 -21.79 30.55
N PRO A 379 18.19 -21.53 30.90
CA PRO A 379 17.83 -20.53 31.91
C PRO A 379 17.96 -21.07 33.34
N ALA A 380 18.35 -20.19 34.27
CA ALA A 380 18.47 -20.50 35.68
C ALA A 380 17.10 -20.41 36.39
N SER A 381 16.76 -21.47 37.12
CA SER A 381 15.71 -21.51 38.15
C SER A 381 16.29 -21.12 39.51
N LYS A 382 15.53 -20.36 40.33
CA LYS A 382 15.31 -20.67 41.76
C LYS A 382 14.17 -19.82 42.39
N PRO A 383 13.47 -20.35 43.43
CA PRO A 383 12.18 -19.87 43.93
C PRO A 383 12.26 -19.42 45.44
N PRO A 384 11.22 -19.54 46.30
CA PRO A 384 10.40 -18.44 46.83
C PRO A 384 10.56 -18.20 48.35
N VAL A 385 10.06 -17.07 48.87
CA VAL A 385 9.83 -16.85 50.31
C VAL A 385 8.50 -16.14 50.52
N GLY A 386 7.70 -16.65 51.46
CA GLY A 386 6.36 -16.22 51.80
C GLY A 386 6.27 -15.26 52.99
N ASP A 387 5.09 -15.33 53.62
CA ASP A 387 4.59 -14.60 54.80
C ASP A 387 4.21 -13.13 54.55
N GLY A 388 2.99 -12.66 54.82
CA GLY A 388 1.97 -13.14 55.75
C GLY A 388 1.58 -11.95 56.64
N ARG A 389 0.47 -11.27 56.33
CA ARG A 389 -0.25 -10.41 57.28
C ARG A 389 -1.76 -10.54 57.12
N LYS A 390 -2.38 -10.75 58.29
CA LYS A 390 -3.79 -11.06 58.60
C LYS A 390 -4.75 -9.87 58.36
N PRO A 391 -6.09 -10.09 58.45
CA PRO A 391 -7.14 -9.28 57.88
C PRO A 391 -7.70 -8.21 58.83
N ALA A 392 -8.43 -7.26 58.26
CA ALA A 392 -9.37 -6.40 58.98
C ALA A 392 -10.75 -6.43 58.31
N ASP A 393 -11.74 -6.34 59.17
CA ASP A 393 -13.17 -6.60 59.09
C ASP A 393 -13.97 -5.50 58.37
N GLY A 394 -15.25 -5.77 58.04
CA GLY A 394 -16.27 -4.72 57.99
C GLY A 394 -17.07 -4.51 56.70
N SER A 395 -18.06 -5.38 56.46
CA SER A 395 -19.45 -5.08 56.06
C SER A 395 -19.78 -3.85 55.18
N SER A 396 -20.37 -4.07 53.99
CA SER A 396 -21.83 -3.88 53.75
C SER A 396 -22.24 -3.74 52.28
N ARG A 397 -23.18 -4.62 51.88
CA ARG A 397 -24.38 -4.38 51.05
C ARG A 397 -24.25 -3.63 49.71
N LYS A 398 -24.61 -4.32 48.62
CA LYS A 398 -25.83 -4.00 47.84
C LYS A 398 -26.23 -5.15 46.91
N LYS A 399 -27.42 -5.70 47.16
CA LYS A 399 -28.16 -6.64 46.32
C LYS A 399 -28.73 -5.90 45.10
N ALA A 400 -28.62 -6.53 43.93
CA ALA A 400 -29.37 -6.17 42.72
C ALA A 400 -30.81 -6.71 42.79
N PRO A 401 -31.84 -5.98 42.31
CA PRO A 401 -33.15 -6.57 42.08
C PRO A 401 -33.31 -7.03 40.63
N ALA A 402 -33.67 -8.31 40.45
CA ALA A 402 -34.12 -8.87 39.18
C ALA A 402 -35.58 -8.46 38.88
N LYS A 403 -35.84 -8.19 37.60
CA LYS A 403 -37.08 -7.64 37.02
C LYS A 403 -38.27 -8.60 37.11
N LYS A 404 -39.46 -8.05 37.36
CA LYS A 404 -40.78 -8.66 37.13
C LYS A 404 -41.03 -8.90 35.63
N PRO A 405 -41.83 -9.91 35.22
CA PRO A 405 -42.33 -10.01 33.85
C PRO A 405 -43.62 -9.19 33.67
N ALA A 406 -43.71 -8.47 32.55
CA ALA A 406 -44.86 -7.67 32.16
C ALA A 406 -45.82 -8.46 31.26
N VAL A 407 -47.07 -8.53 31.71
CA VAL A 407 -48.36 -8.41 31.01
C VAL A 407 -48.35 -8.49 29.46
N ARG A 408 -49.10 -9.47 28.93
CA ARG A 408 -49.57 -9.56 27.52
C ARG A 408 -50.51 -8.39 27.17
N PRO A 409 -50.39 -7.75 25.99
CA PRO A 409 -51.47 -6.94 25.47
C PRO A 409 -52.45 -7.79 24.63
N SER A 410 -53.71 -7.39 24.70
CA SER A 410 -54.84 -7.92 23.95
C SER A 410 -55.39 -6.77 23.09
N GLU A 411 -55.36 -6.92 21.77
CA GLU A 411 -56.09 -6.07 20.81
C GLU A 411 -56.52 -7.00 19.66
N LYS A 412 -57.80 -7.38 19.52
CA LYS A 412 -58.89 -6.61 18.90
C LYS A 412 -58.53 -6.05 17.52
N GLY A 413 -58.71 -6.88 16.49
CA GLY A 413 -58.84 -6.46 15.10
C GLY A 413 -59.90 -7.32 14.42
N GLY A 414 -61.07 -6.74 14.14
CA GLY A 414 -62.18 -7.45 13.48
C GLY A 414 -63.35 -6.53 13.24
N ARG A 415 -63.30 -5.79 12.13
CA ARG A 415 -64.46 -5.06 11.59
C ARG A 415 -64.52 -5.28 10.07
N THR A 416 -65.66 -5.87 9.67
CA THR A 416 -66.56 -5.53 8.54
C THR A 416 -66.20 -5.83 7.09
N GLY A 417 -67.13 -6.58 6.46
CA GLY A 417 -67.67 -6.41 5.11
C GLY A 417 -66.99 -7.25 4.03
N GLY A 418 -67.65 -8.01 3.16
CA GLY A 418 -69.06 -8.18 2.82
C GLY A 418 -69.17 -8.73 1.38
N GLY A 419 -70.27 -9.39 1.05
CA GLY A 419 -70.79 -9.42 -0.33
C GLY A 419 -70.62 -10.71 -1.15
N SER A 420 -71.79 -11.29 -1.45
CA SER A 420 -72.16 -12.25 -2.51
C SER A 420 -71.91 -13.73 -2.25
#